data_AF-A0AAJ5NKI1-F1
#
_entry.id   AF-A0AAJ5NKI1-F1
#
_cell.length_a   1.000
_cell.length_b   1.000
_cell.length_c   1.000
_cell.angle_alpha   90.00
_cell.angle_beta   90.00
_cell.angle_gamma   90.00
#
_symmetry.space_group_name_H-M   'P 1'
#
loop_
_entity.id
_entity.type
_entity.pdbx_description
1 polymer ?
#
loop_
_entity_poly.entity_id
_entity_poly.type
_entity_poly.pdbx_seq_one_letter_code
_entity_poly.pdbx_strand_id
1 'polypeptide(L)'
;MAQLYGPDFPNPINLTWIVERVQRCERQIWHTAEQIAKNGGSVVLDLGFMKERNRSAFAEQARNAGLPSRLHYVNAPRDIRRSRVMARNAEKGETFSFEVTPAMFDFMEAEFEGATSLELASATVFNSDVPVA
;
A
#
# COMPACT_ATOMS: atom_id res chain seq x y z
N MET A 1 -6.89 -7.02 -6.75
CA MET A 1 -8.09 -7.14 -5.89
C MET A 1 -9.38 -6.83 -6.63
N ALA A 2 -9.47 -5.70 -7.35
CA ALA A 2 -10.66 -5.33 -8.14
C ALA A 2 -11.08 -6.41 -9.18
N GLN A 3 -10.14 -7.08 -9.85
CA GLN A 3 -10.48 -8.17 -10.76
C GLN A 3 -11.13 -9.39 -10.07
N LEU A 4 -10.79 -9.66 -8.81
CA LEU A 4 -11.29 -10.82 -8.08
C LEU A 4 -12.64 -10.57 -7.40
N TYR A 5 -12.87 -9.34 -6.92
CA TYR A 5 -14.03 -9.02 -6.09
C TYR A 5 -14.84 -7.81 -6.58
N GLY A 6 -14.37 -7.08 -7.58
CA GLY A 6 -15.07 -5.92 -8.14
C GLY A 6 -16.49 -6.23 -8.65
N PRO A 7 -16.73 -7.35 -9.35
CA PRO A 7 -18.08 -7.74 -9.76
C PRO A 7 -19.05 -7.99 -8.60
N ASP A 8 -18.56 -8.35 -7.41
CA ASP A 8 -19.38 -8.69 -6.24
C ASP A 8 -19.57 -7.51 -5.28
N PHE A 9 -19.14 -6.31 -5.68
CA PHE A 9 -19.10 -5.15 -4.81
C PHE A 9 -20.51 -4.77 -4.30
N PRO A 10 -20.71 -4.64 -2.97
CA PRO A 10 -22.03 -4.38 -2.42
C PRO A 10 -22.49 -2.96 -2.72
N ASN A 11 -23.80 -2.80 -2.93
CA ASN A 11 -24.47 -1.51 -3.04
C ASN A 11 -25.60 -1.44 -2.00
N PRO A 12 -25.52 -0.60 -0.95
CA PRO A 12 -24.49 0.42 -0.71
C PRO A 12 -23.13 -0.15 -0.28
N ILE A 13 -22.09 0.70 -0.33
CA ILE A 13 -20.72 0.36 0.05
C ILE A 13 -20.68 -0.17 1.49
N ASN A 14 -20.00 -1.31 1.69
CA ASN A 14 -19.78 -1.90 3.00
C ASN A 14 -18.27 -2.06 3.27
N LEU A 15 -17.74 -1.25 4.19
CA LEU A 15 -16.31 -1.26 4.53
C LEU A 15 -15.85 -2.60 5.11
N THR A 16 -16.66 -3.24 5.95
CA THR A 16 -16.35 -4.56 6.51
C THR A 16 -16.17 -5.61 5.42
N TRP A 17 -17.06 -5.60 4.41
CA TRP A 17 -16.99 -6.49 3.25
C TRP A 17 -15.70 -6.29 2.45
N ILE A 18 -15.26 -5.03 2.27
CA ILE A 18 -14.04 -4.67 1.54
C ILE A 18 -12.80 -5.12 2.32
N VAL A 19 -12.72 -4.75 3.60
CA VAL A 19 -11.57 -5.06 4.46
C VAL A 19 -11.35 -6.57 4.55
N GLU A 20 -12.41 -7.35 4.70
CA GLU A 20 -12.32 -8.82 4.75
C GLU A 20 -11.65 -9.40 3.48
N ARG A 21 -12.00 -8.87 2.30
CA ARG A 21 -11.48 -9.32 1.01
C ARG A 21 -10.06 -8.83 0.75
N VAL A 22 -9.73 -7.62 1.18
CA VAL A 22 -8.36 -7.12 1.20
C VAL A 22 -7.49 -8.06 2.01
N GLN A 23 -7.90 -8.40 3.23
CA GLN A 23 -7.16 -9.32 4.10
C GLN A 23 -7.02 -10.73 3.52
N ARG A 24 -8.04 -11.24 2.79
CA ARG A 24 -7.94 -12.53 2.08
C ARG A 24 -6.87 -12.48 0.99
N CYS A 25 -6.84 -11.41 0.19
CA CYS A 25 -5.80 -11.21 -0.82
C CYS A 25 -4.41 -11.06 -0.18
N GLU A 26 -4.29 -10.25 0.88
CA GLU A 26 -3.02 -10.03 1.57
C GLU A 26 -2.44 -11.32 2.15
N ARG A 27 -3.28 -12.22 2.70
CA ARG A 27 -2.84 -13.54 3.14
C ARG A 27 -2.30 -14.40 2.00
N GLN A 28 -2.93 -14.36 0.82
CA GLN A 28 -2.43 -15.10 -0.34
C GLN A 28 -1.13 -14.51 -0.88
N ILE A 29 -1.06 -13.18 -0.98
CA ILE A 29 0.17 -12.47 -1.37
C ILE A 29 1.30 -12.83 -0.40
N TRP A 30 1.03 -12.84 0.90
CA TRP A 30 2.02 -13.24 1.90
C TRP A 30 2.48 -14.69 1.70
N HIS A 31 1.56 -15.64 1.54
CA HIS A 31 1.91 -17.04 1.36
C HIS A 31 2.84 -17.23 0.16
N THR A 32 2.52 -16.61 -0.98
CA THR A 32 3.38 -16.64 -2.17
C THR A 32 4.73 -15.96 -1.93
N ALA A 33 4.73 -14.78 -1.29
CA ALA A 33 5.94 -14.04 -0.96
C ALA A 33 6.89 -14.84 -0.06
N GLU A 34 6.36 -15.48 0.97
CA GLU A 34 7.11 -16.32 1.90
C GLU A 34 7.75 -17.51 1.16
N GLN A 35 7.02 -18.18 0.28
CA GLN A 35 7.57 -19.29 -0.51
C GLN A 35 8.70 -18.81 -1.43
N ILE A 36 8.54 -17.67 -2.11
CA ILE A 36 9.60 -17.12 -2.96
C ILE A 36 10.85 -16.81 -2.14
N ALA A 37 10.68 -16.14 -0.99
CA ALA A 37 11.79 -15.73 -0.14
C ALA A 37 12.53 -16.93 0.47
N LYS A 38 11.81 -17.96 0.95
CA LYS A 38 12.41 -19.19 1.47
C LYS A 38 13.20 -20.00 0.43
N ASN A 39 12.88 -19.82 -0.85
CA ASN A 39 13.60 -20.43 -1.95
C ASN A 39 14.69 -19.53 -2.55
N GLY A 40 15.13 -18.50 -1.82
CA GLY A 40 16.24 -17.61 -2.20
C GLY A 40 15.87 -16.46 -3.13
N GLY A 41 14.58 -16.29 -3.44
CA GLY A 41 14.08 -15.15 -4.21
C GLY A 41 14.00 -13.87 -3.38
N SER A 42 13.98 -12.72 -4.06
CA SER A 42 13.68 -11.42 -3.45
C SER A 42 12.24 -11.01 -3.72
N VAL A 43 11.58 -10.43 -2.73
CA VAL A 43 10.18 -9.98 -2.83
C VAL A 43 10.06 -8.53 -2.41
N VAL A 44 9.30 -7.76 -3.20
CA VAL A 44 8.83 -6.43 -2.82
C VAL A 44 7.32 -6.50 -2.63
N LEU A 45 6.86 -6.11 -1.44
CA LEU A 45 5.44 -5.99 -1.14
C LEU A 45 5.03 -4.52 -1.29
N ASP A 46 4.21 -4.25 -2.31
CA ASP A 46 3.55 -2.95 -2.50
C ASP A 46 2.06 -3.11 -2.14
N LEU A 47 1.77 -2.87 -0.87
CA LEU A 47 0.44 -3.03 -0.25
C LEU A 47 0.04 -1.73 0.47
N GLY A 48 -1.17 -1.70 1.04
CA GLY A 48 -1.73 -0.48 1.61
C GLY A 48 -0.87 0.18 2.68
N PHE A 49 -0.27 -0.59 3.61
CA PHE A 49 0.66 -0.12 4.66
C PHE A 49 0.36 1.25 5.31
N MET A 50 -0.93 1.61 5.41
CA MET A 50 -1.38 2.95 5.74
C MET A 50 -1.05 3.36 7.17
N LYS A 51 -1.03 2.38 8.08
CA LYS A 51 -0.83 2.60 9.52
C LYS A 51 0.42 1.89 10.01
N GLU A 52 1.03 2.41 11.07
CA GLU A 52 2.20 1.82 11.73
C GLU A 52 1.92 0.36 12.08
N ARG A 53 0.74 0.08 12.65
CA ARG A 53 0.32 -1.29 12.98
C ARG A 53 0.36 -2.26 11.80
N ASN A 54 0.05 -1.79 10.58
CA ASN A 54 0.04 -2.64 9.39
C ASN A 54 1.48 -2.95 8.94
N ARG A 55 2.36 -1.95 8.98
CA ARG A 55 3.79 -2.12 8.66
C ARG A 55 4.48 -3.04 9.67
N SER A 56 4.25 -2.81 10.96
CA SER A 56 4.78 -3.64 12.05
C SER A 56 4.31 -5.09 11.96
N ALA A 57 3.04 -5.34 11.63
CA ALA A 57 2.51 -6.70 11.50
C ALA A 57 3.24 -7.49 10.39
N PHE A 58 3.52 -6.89 9.23
CA PHE A 58 4.26 -7.56 8.16
C PHE A 58 5.75 -7.76 8.49
N ALA A 59 6.37 -6.77 9.16
CA ALA A 59 7.74 -6.90 9.63
C ALA A 59 7.90 -8.02 10.67
N GLU A 60 6.93 -8.16 11.59
CA GLU A 60 6.85 -9.26 12.54
C GLU A 60 6.63 -10.61 11.84
N GLN A 61 5.71 -10.66 10.85
CA GLN A 61 5.45 -11.87 10.08
C GLN A 61 6.71 -12.38 9.35
N ALA A 62 7.49 -11.47 8.75
CA ALA A 62 8.79 -11.81 8.16
C ALA A 62 9.79 -12.32 9.20
N ARG A 63 9.89 -11.65 10.35
CA ARG A 63 10.76 -12.06 11.46
C ARG A 63 10.41 -13.46 11.96
N ASN A 64 9.13 -13.76 12.15
CA ASN A 64 8.63 -15.06 12.60
C ASN A 64 8.89 -16.17 11.56
N ALA A 65 8.95 -15.82 10.28
CA ALA A 65 9.34 -16.72 9.20
C ALA A 65 10.88 -16.87 9.06
N GLY A 66 11.68 -16.18 9.88
CA GLY A 66 13.14 -16.18 9.77
C GLY A 66 13.68 -15.39 8.57
N LEU A 67 12.87 -14.49 8.02
CA LEU A 67 13.20 -13.72 6.82
C LEU A 67 13.64 -12.29 7.19
N PRO A 68 14.74 -11.77 6.60
CA PRO A 68 15.06 -10.36 6.72
C PRO A 68 14.02 -9.53 5.98
N SER A 69 13.71 -8.35 6.51
CA SER A 69 12.83 -7.37 5.85
C SER A 69 13.37 -5.96 6.04
N ARG A 70 13.01 -5.07 5.12
CA ARG A 70 13.36 -3.64 5.15
C ARG A 70 12.17 -2.82 4.69
N LEU A 71 11.90 -1.72 5.38
CA LEU A 71 10.92 -0.73 4.92
C LEU A 71 11.54 0.12 3.81
N HIS A 72 10.85 0.20 2.67
CA HIS A 72 11.12 1.18 1.62
C HIS A 72 10.03 2.25 1.71
N TYR A 73 10.38 3.45 2.16
CA TYR A 73 9.44 4.54 2.40
C TYR A 73 9.50 5.56 1.25
N VAL A 74 8.47 5.57 0.41
CA VAL A 74 8.35 6.53 -0.70
C VAL A 74 7.51 7.71 -0.24
N ASN A 75 8.08 8.91 -0.31
CA ASN A 75 7.45 10.15 0.11
C ASN A 75 7.42 11.17 -1.03
N ALA A 76 6.53 12.15 -0.88
CA ALA A 76 6.46 13.40 -1.65
C ALA A 76 5.57 14.37 -0.87
N PRO A 77 5.70 15.69 -1.03
CA PRO A 77 4.76 16.67 -0.50
C PRO A 77 3.28 16.38 -0.82
N ARG A 78 2.38 16.70 0.12
CA ARG A 78 0.93 16.40 0.00
C ARG A 78 0.30 16.98 -1.26
N ASP A 79 0.63 18.21 -1.59
CA ASP A 79 0.18 18.92 -2.78
C ASP A 79 0.61 18.21 -4.07
N ILE A 80 1.85 17.72 -4.13
CA ILE A 80 2.34 16.90 -5.26
C ILE A 80 1.55 15.60 -5.37
N ARG A 81 1.34 14.88 -4.26
CA ARG A 81 0.54 13.64 -4.26
C ARG A 81 -0.90 13.90 -4.73
N ARG A 82 -1.53 14.97 -4.24
CA ARG A 82 -2.88 15.39 -4.65
C ARG A 82 -2.93 15.71 -6.14
N SER A 83 -1.99 16.49 -6.65
CA SER A 83 -1.89 16.83 -8.07
C SER A 83 -1.80 15.57 -8.95
N ARG A 84 -0.98 14.59 -8.55
CA ARG A 84 -0.83 13.31 -9.28
C ARG A 84 -2.12 12.48 -9.29
N VAL A 85 -2.89 12.49 -8.20
CA VAL A 85 -4.20 11.82 -8.16
C VAL A 85 -5.19 12.51 -9.11
N MET A 86 -5.26 13.85 -9.08
CA MET A 86 -6.16 14.59 -9.96
C MET A 86 -5.80 14.45 -11.44
N ALA A 87 -4.51 14.44 -11.77
CA ALA A 87 -4.04 14.17 -13.14
C ALA A 87 -4.49 12.78 -13.61
N ARG A 88 -4.29 11.73 -12.79
CA ARG A 88 -4.73 10.37 -13.13
C ARG A 88 -6.24 10.23 -13.28
N ASN A 89 -7.04 10.97 -12.50
CA ASN A 89 -8.49 11.02 -12.69
C ASN A 89 -8.89 11.61 -14.06
N ALA A 90 -8.16 12.62 -14.54
CA ALA A 90 -8.40 13.25 -15.83
C ALA A 90 -7.92 12.38 -16.99
N GLU A 91 -6.72 11.80 -16.87
CA GLU A 91 -6.08 10.97 -17.91
C GLU A 91 -6.81 9.64 -18.14
N LYS A 92 -7.35 9.03 -17.08
CA LYS A 92 -8.02 7.71 -17.13
C LYS A 92 -7.22 6.66 -17.91
N GLY A 93 -5.93 6.55 -17.60
CA GLY A 93 -5.02 5.59 -18.24
C GLY A 93 -5.37 4.12 -18.00
N GLU A 94 -4.55 3.19 -18.50
CA GLU A 94 -4.83 1.75 -18.53
C GLU A 94 -5.21 1.12 -17.18
N THR A 95 -4.66 1.65 -16.07
CA THR A 95 -4.92 1.14 -14.71
C THR A 95 -6.02 1.89 -13.98
N PHE A 96 -6.74 2.80 -14.65
CA PHE A 96 -7.84 3.54 -14.05
C PHE A 96 -8.96 2.59 -13.62
N SER A 97 -9.45 2.79 -12.38
CA SER A 97 -10.52 1.97 -11.83
C SER A 97 -11.75 2.79 -11.46
N PHE A 98 -11.57 3.89 -10.72
CA PHE A 98 -12.63 4.80 -10.34
C PHE A 98 -12.06 6.19 -10.06
N GLU A 99 -12.92 7.19 -10.07
CA GLU A 99 -12.53 8.57 -9.78
C GLU A 99 -12.36 8.79 -8.27
N VAL A 100 -11.21 9.34 -7.88
CA VAL A 100 -10.94 9.75 -6.49
C VAL A 100 -11.29 11.23 -6.32
N THR A 101 -12.43 11.53 -5.70
CA THR A 101 -12.81 12.93 -5.45
C THR A 101 -11.84 13.63 -4.49
N PRO A 102 -11.77 14.97 -4.48
CA PRO A 102 -10.96 15.71 -3.51
C PRO A 102 -11.27 15.34 -2.05
N ALA A 103 -12.55 15.15 -1.71
CA ALA A 103 -12.97 14.76 -0.37
C ALA A 103 -12.49 13.35 0.00
N MET A 104 -12.50 12.40 -0.94
CA MET A 104 -11.96 11.06 -0.72
C MET A 104 -10.45 11.08 -0.53
N PHE A 105 -9.72 11.91 -1.29
CA PHE A 105 -8.28 12.09 -1.08
C PHE A 105 -8.00 12.63 0.32
N ASP A 106 -8.69 13.68 0.74
CA ASP A 106 -8.49 14.32 2.04
C ASP A 106 -8.84 13.36 3.21
N PHE A 107 -9.87 12.53 3.05
CA PHE A 107 -10.19 11.48 4.00
C PHE A 107 -9.07 10.44 4.11
N MET A 108 -8.60 9.90 2.99
CA MET A 108 -7.53 8.89 3.01
C MET A 108 -6.19 9.43 3.50
N GLU A 109 -5.91 10.71 3.23
CA GLU A 109 -4.74 11.42 3.75
C GLU A 109 -4.76 11.49 5.29
N ALA A 110 -5.94 11.70 5.90
CA ALA A 110 -6.08 11.73 7.36
C ALA A 110 -5.94 10.34 8.01
N GLU A 111 -6.22 9.27 7.28
CA GLU A 111 -6.06 7.89 7.75
C GLU A 111 -4.61 7.37 7.68
N PHE A 112 -3.73 8.07 6.97
CA PHE A 112 -2.34 7.68 6.80
C PHE A 112 -1.49 8.10 8.00
N GLU A 113 -0.78 7.13 8.59
CA GLU A 113 0.22 7.36 9.61
C GLU A 113 1.61 7.31 8.96
N GLY A 114 2.32 8.43 8.96
CA GLY A 114 3.70 8.51 8.48
C GLY A 114 4.62 7.51 9.20
N ALA A 115 5.75 7.17 8.56
CA ALA A 115 6.74 6.31 9.19
C ALA A 115 7.32 7.00 10.44
N THR A 116 7.40 6.27 11.55
CA THR A 116 7.97 6.80 12.80
C THR A 116 9.48 7.00 12.67
N SER A 117 10.08 7.78 13.57
CA SER A 117 11.55 7.95 13.62
C SER A 117 12.29 6.61 13.76
N LEU A 118 11.69 5.64 14.46
CA LEU A 118 12.25 4.30 14.62
C LEU A 118 12.20 3.49 13.33
N GLU A 119 11.07 3.55 12.61
CA GLU A 119 10.95 2.93 11.29
C GLU A 119 11.97 3.54 10.31
N LEU A 120 12.08 4.87 10.31
CA LEU A 120 12.97 5.61 9.40
C LEU A 120 14.46 5.35 9.67
N ALA A 121 14.86 5.04 10.91
CA ALA A 121 16.26 4.78 11.25
C ALA A 121 16.86 3.56 10.51
N SER A 122 16.03 2.65 10.01
CA SER A 122 16.45 1.45 9.29
C SER A 122 15.81 1.30 7.90
N ALA A 123 15.00 2.27 7.50
CA ALA A 123 14.33 2.30 6.21
C ALA A 123 15.24 2.84 5.10
N THR A 124 14.93 2.46 3.86
CA THR A 124 15.40 3.21 2.68
C THR A 124 14.32 4.21 2.30
N VAL A 125 14.67 5.51 2.33
CA VAL A 125 13.73 6.61 2.05
C VAL A 125 13.93 7.15 0.64
N PHE A 126 12.83 7.32 -0.10
CA PHE A 126 12.81 7.86 -1.45
C PHE A 126 11.88 9.06 -1.51
N ASN A 127 12.43 10.24 -1.86
CA ASN A 127 11.62 11.43 -2.12
C ASN A 127 11.34 11.51 -3.63
N SER A 128 10.13 11.15 -4.03
CA SER A 128 9.72 11.05 -5.43
C SER A 128 9.41 12.40 -6.10
N ASP A 129 9.52 13.49 -5.35
CA ASP A 129 9.47 14.87 -5.81
C ASP A 129 10.83 15.42 -6.23
N VAL A 130 11.93 14.75 -5.86
CA VAL A 130 13.28 15.10 -6.28
C VAL A 130 13.66 14.25 -7.50
N PRO A 131 14.09 14.84 -8.63
CA PRO A 131 14.60 14.07 -9.75
C PRO A 131 15.77 13.19 -9.33
N VAL A 132 15.80 11.95 -9.83
CA VAL A 132 16.98 11.10 -9.70
C VAL A 132 18.08 11.73 -10.55
N ALA A 133 19.24 12.01 -9.95
CA ALA A 133 20.42 12.55 -10.63
C ALA A 133 21.01 11.57 -11.64
#